data_AF-A0A945EXC5-F1
#
_entry.id   AF-A0A945EXC5-F1
#
_cell.length_a   1.000
_cell.length_b   1.000
_cell.length_c   1.000
_cell.angle_alpha   90.00
_cell.angle_beta   90.00
_cell.angle_gamma   90.00
#
_symmetry.space_group_name_H-M   'P 1'
#
loop_
_entity.id
_entity.type
_entity.pdbx_description
1 polymer ?
#
loop_
_entity_poly.entity_id
_entity_poly.type
_entity_poly.pdbx_seq_one_letter_code
_entity_poly.pdbx_strand_id
1 'polypeptide(L)' 'MYALVEIAGQQFKVAKDQKVYVHRLQGEEGSKVTFDNVLLLDN' A
#
# COMPACT_ATOMS: atom_id res chain seq x y z
N MET A 1 6.08 1.43 -13.56
CA MET A 1 4.86 0.74 -13.11
C MET A 1 4.52 1.18 -11.71
N TYR A 2 3.33 1.75 -11.54
CA TYR A 2 2.81 2.21 -10.26
C TYR A 2 1.38 1.70 -10.05
N ALA A 3 1.00 1.58 -8.79
CA ALA A 3 -0.33 1.20 -8.37
C ALA A 3 -0.90 2.29 -7.45
N LEU A 4 -2.21 2.50 -7.52
CA LEU A 4 -2.96 3.19 -6.48
C LEU A 4 -3.64 2.14 -5.61
N VAL A 5 -3.29 2.11 -4.33
CA VAL A 5 -3.83 1.18 -3.35
C VAL A 5 -4.50 1.92 -2.21
N GLU A 6 -5.59 1.37 -1.68
CA GLU A 6 -6.24 1.91 -0.49
C GLU A 6 -5.67 1.25 0.76
N ILE A 7 -5.06 2.05 1.64
CA ILE A 7 -4.48 1.62 2.91
C ILE A 7 -5.16 2.42 4.02
N ALA A 8 -5.87 1.72 4.90
CA ALA A 8 -6.58 2.32 6.05
C ALA A 8 -7.52 3.49 5.67
N GLY A 9 -8.23 3.37 4.54
CA GLY A 9 -9.18 4.38 4.06
C GLY A 9 -8.55 5.57 3.31
N GLN A 10 -7.25 5.54 3.07
CA GLN A 10 -6.53 6.55 2.28
C GLN A 10 -5.88 5.92 1.05
N GLN A 11 -5.83 6.67 -0.05
CA GLN A 11 -5.27 6.21 -1.30
C GLN A 11 -3.79 6.58 -1.39
N PHE A 12 -2.95 5.60 -1.73
CA PHE A 12 -1.51 5.75 -1.87
C PHE A 12 -1.07 5.34 -3.25
N LYS A 13 -0.27 6.21 -3.90
CA LYS A 13 0.50 5.84 -5.08
C LYS A 13 1.76 5.11 -4.64
N VAL A 14 1.86 3.84 -4.99
CA VAL A 14 2.98 2.96 -4.67
C VAL A 14 3.68 2.49 -5.94
N ALA A 15 5.00 2.34 -5.86
CA ALA A 15 5.83 1.74 -6.90
C ALA A 15 6.72 0.65 -6.27
N LYS A 16 7.33 -0.18 -7.12
CA LYS A 16 8.28 -1.19 -6.68
C LYS A 16 9.45 -0.53 -5.93
N ASP A 17 9.85 -1.12 -4.80
CA ASP A 17 10.94 -0.67 -3.93
C ASP A 17 10.73 0.70 -3.24
N GLN A 18 9.51 1.26 -3.30
CA GLN A 18 9.15 2.49 -2.62
C GLN A 18 8.79 2.25 -1.16
N LYS A 19 9.29 3.13 -0.27
CA LYS A 19 8.83 3.23 1.13
C LYS A 19 7.78 4.32 1.25
N VAL A 20 6.65 4.03 1.89
CA VAL A 20 5.55 4.97 2.13
C VAL A 20 5.22 5.01 3.63
N TYR A 21 4.90 6.19 4.13
CA TYR A 21 4.36 6.35 5.48
C TYR A 21 2.85 6.25 5.42
N VAL A 22 2.29 5.36 6.21
CA VAL A 22 0.85 5.08 6.28
C VAL A 22 0.38 5.14 7.73
N HIS A 23 -0.93 5.12 7.93
CA HIS A 23 -1.50 5.00 9.26
C HIS A 23 -1.13 3.65 9.91
N ARG A 24 -1.24 3.60 11.24
CA ARG A 24 -0.93 2.40 12.02
C ARG A 24 -1.75 1.22 11.50
N LEU A 25 -1.05 0.19 11.04
CA LEU A 25 -1.63 -1.06 10.57
C LEU A 25 -1.75 -2.05 11.73
N GLN A 26 -2.67 -2.99 11.60
CA GLN A 26 -2.81 -4.12 12.51
C GLN A 26 -1.76 -5.18 12.14
N GLY A 27 -0.86 -5.51 13.06
CA GLY A 27 0.21 -6.49 12.85
C GLY A 27 1.47 -6.18 13.66
N GLU A 28 2.39 -7.15 13.72
CA GLU A 28 3.71 -6.96 14.33
C GLU A 28 4.71 -6.37 13.32
N GLU A 29 5.75 -5.70 13.82
CA GLU A 29 6.82 -5.18 12.97
C GLU A 29 7.48 -6.30 12.16
N GLY A 30 7.73 -6.05 10.88
CA GLY A 30 8.32 -7.04 9.96
C GLY A 30 7.33 -8.07 9.40
N SER A 31 6.08 -8.06 9.84
CA SER A 31 5.04 -8.92 9.25
C SER A 31 4.69 -8.47 7.83
N LYS A 32 4.43 -9.45 6.96
CA LYS A 32 3.90 -9.17 5.62
C LYS A 32 2.41 -8.88 5.73
N VAL A 33 1.98 -7.80 5.08
CA VAL A 33 0.57 -7.41 4.95
C VAL A 33 0.19 -7.39 3.48
N THR A 34 -1.02 -7.84 3.19
CA THR A 34 -1.60 -7.86 1.84
C THR A 34 -2.76 -6.87 1.81
N PHE A 35 -2.83 -6.08 0.74
CA PHE A 35 -3.93 -5.15 0.50
C PHE A 35 -4.65 -5.57 -0.78
N ASP A 36 -5.96 -5.83 -0.68
CA ASP A 36 -6.75 -6.33 -1.80
C ASP A 36 -7.33 -5.19 -2.67
N ASN A 37 -7.46 -4.00 -2.10
CA ASN A 37 -8.04 -2.84 -2.78
C ASN A 37 -6.99 -2.10 -3.61
N VAL A 38 -6.82 -2.56 -4.85
CA VAL A 38 -6.06 -1.86 -5.89
C VAL A 38 -7.02 -1.09 -6.79
N LEU A 39 -6.92 0.23 -6.79
CA LEU A 39 -7.81 1.12 -7.54
C LEU A 39 -7.35 1.31 -8.98
N LEU A 40 -6.04 1.33 -9.21
CA LEU A 40 -5.48 1.53 -10.54
C LEU A 40 -4.08 0.90 -10.63
N LEU A 41 -3.80 0.25 -11.75
CA LEU A 41 -2.48 -0.25 -12.12
C LEU A 41 -2.10 0.38 -13.44
N ASP A 42 -0.95 1.04 -13.48
CA ASP A 42 -0.43 1.66 -14.70
C ASP A 42 1.07 1.40 -14.85
N ASN A 43 1.51 1.28 -16.10
CA ASN A 43 2.86 0.84 -16.47
C ASN A 43 3.87 1.99 -16.51
#